data_AF-A0A7V0W8M9-F1
#
_entry.id   AF-A0A7V0W8M9-F1
#
_cell.length_a   1.000
_cell.length_b   1.000
_cell.length_c   1.000
_cell.angle_alpha   90.00
_cell.angle_beta   90.00
_cell.angle_gamma   90.00
#
_symmetry.space_group_name_H-M   'P 1'
#
loop_
_entity.id
_entity.type
_entity.pdbx_description
1 polymer ?
#
loop_
_entity_poly.entity_id
_entity_poly.type
_entity_poly.pdbx_seq_one_letter_code
_entity_poly.pdbx_strand_id
1 'polypeptide(L)'
;MREYKGRSEHLLREESNSKGRVRERKLKQILFFSLFLLFLIGGSLFYVWSRIQVIQYGYEISKALKEERALQEINKRLRLEVAMLKSYERIEKIATEELRMVKPKADQVIVIR
;
A
#
# COMPACT_ATOMS: atom_id res chain seq x y z
N MET A 1 -46.39 6.35 70.20
CA MET A 1 -45.13 7.02 69.81
C MET A 1 -44.01 6.08 69.33
N ARG A 2 -43.90 4.81 69.81
CA ARG A 2 -42.84 3.88 69.37
C ARG A 2 -43.00 3.34 67.93
N GLU A 3 -44.22 3.18 67.42
CA GLU A 3 -44.45 2.68 66.04
C GLU A 3 -44.00 3.64 64.93
N TYR A 4 -43.99 4.94 65.18
CA TYR A 4 -43.54 5.92 64.18
C TYR A 4 -42.03 5.85 63.94
N LYS A 5 -41.24 5.51 64.97
CA LYS A 5 -39.77 5.48 64.89
C LYS A 5 -39.25 4.31 64.03
N GLY A 6 -39.88 3.14 64.12
CA GLY A 6 -39.53 1.99 63.27
C GLY A 6 -39.81 2.26 61.79
N ARG A 7 -40.96 2.90 61.47
CA ARG A 7 -41.33 3.21 60.08
C ARG A 7 -40.35 4.18 59.42
N SER A 8 -39.81 5.17 60.14
CA SER A 8 -38.83 6.11 59.60
C SER A 8 -37.48 5.45 59.25
N GLU A 9 -37.03 4.45 60.01
CA GLU A 9 -35.75 3.79 59.74
C GLU A 9 -35.79 2.91 58.49
N HIS A 10 -36.93 2.24 58.23
CA HIS A 10 -37.11 1.46 57.01
C HIS A 10 -37.15 2.35 55.75
N LEU A 11 -37.82 3.51 55.81
CA LEU A 11 -37.87 4.46 54.70
C LEU A 11 -36.49 5.06 54.36
N LEU A 12 -35.69 5.39 55.38
CA LEU A 12 -34.32 5.88 55.19
C LEU A 12 -33.41 4.81 54.58
N ARG A 13 -33.57 3.54 54.98
CA ARG A 13 -32.80 2.43 54.43
C ARG A 13 -33.16 2.13 52.98
N GLU A 14 -34.44 2.25 52.62
CA GLU A 14 -34.93 2.03 51.26
C GLU A 14 -34.50 3.16 50.31
N GLU A 15 -34.55 4.42 50.75
CA GLU A 15 -34.00 5.57 50.02
C GLU A 15 -32.48 5.49 49.82
N SER A 16 -31.72 5.08 50.83
CA SER A 16 -30.27 4.90 50.74
C SER A 16 -29.92 3.83 49.69
N ASN A 17 -30.62 2.69 49.73
CA ASN A 17 -30.39 1.59 48.81
C ASN A 17 -30.86 1.88 47.37
N SER A 18 -31.91 2.70 47.19
CA SER A 18 -32.32 3.15 45.85
C SER A 18 -31.33 4.15 45.25
N LYS A 19 -30.85 5.12 46.05
CA LYS A 19 -29.81 6.10 45.64
C LYS A 19 -28.49 5.42 45.27
N GLY A 20 -28.08 4.39 46.02
CA GLY A 20 -26.89 3.59 45.73
C GLY A 20 -26.97 2.86 44.38
N ARG A 21 -28.08 2.14 44.13
CA ARG A 21 -28.29 1.41 42.87
C ARG A 21 -28.38 2.34 41.64
N VAL A 22 -28.99 3.52 41.80
CA VAL A 22 -29.02 4.53 40.72
C VAL A 22 -27.63 5.10 40.43
N ARG A 23 -26.83 5.36 41.48
CA ARG A 23 -25.46 5.86 41.32
C ARG A 23 -24.54 4.83 40.65
N GLU A 24 -24.63 3.55 41.02
CA GLU A 24 -23.85 2.48 40.38
C GLU A 24 -24.20 2.31 38.89
N ARG A 25 -25.50 2.36 38.54
CA ARG A 25 -25.95 2.33 37.14
C ARG A 25 -25.41 3.51 36.34
N LYS A 26 -25.44 4.72 36.90
CA LYS A 26 -24.89 5.92 36.25
C LYS A 26 -23.37 5.81 36.04
N LEU A 27 -22.63 5.29 37.02
CA LEU A 27 -21.17 5.08 36.88
C LEU A 27 -20.86 4.06 35.78
N LYS A 28 -21.58 2.92 35.73
CA LYS A 28 -21.43 1.92 34.66
C LYS A 28 -21.77 2.51 33.28
N GLN A 29 -22.81 3.33 33.18
CA GLN A 29 -23.15 4.03 31.94
C GLN A 29 -22.05 5.01 31.52
N ILE A 30 -21.52 5.83 32.44
CA ILE A 30 -20.42 6.77 32.14
C ILE A 30 -19.17 6.02 31.69
N LEU A 31 -18.80 4.92 32.38
CA LEU A 31 -17.68 4.09 31.98
C LEU A 31 -17.88 3.48 30.59
N PHE A 32 -19.08 2.99 30.30
CA PHE A 32 -19.40 2.44 28.98
C PHE A 32 -19.30 3.51 27.88
N PHE A 33 -19.88 4.69 28.10
CA PHE A 33 -19.77 5.82 27.16
C PHE A 33 -18.33 6.30 26.99
N SER A 34 -17.55 6.37 28.08
CA SER A 34 -16.15 6.75 28.04
C SER A 34 -15.33 5.74 27.23
N LEU A 35 -15.54 4.44 27.43
CA LEU A 35 -14.86 3.39 26.68
C LEU A 35 -15.24 3.42 25.20
N PHE A 36 -16.53 3.62 24.91
CA PHE A 36 -17.01 3.76 23.53
C PHE A 36 -16.37 4.96 22.82
N LEU A 37 -16.30 6.11 23.50
CA LEU A 37 -15.67 7.31 22.94
C LEU A 37 -14.16 7.09 22.72
N LEU A 38 -13.47 6.46 23.67
CA LEU A 38 -12.06 6.13 23.53
C LEU A 38 -11.82 5.19 22.35
N PHE A 39 -12.69 4.19 22.15
CA PHE A 39 -12.62 3.29 21.00
C PHE A 39 -12.80 4.04 19.68
N LEU A 40 -13.75 4.98 19.59
CA LEU A 40 -13.95 5.79 18.38
C LEU A 40 -12.73 6.66 18.07
N ILE A 41 -12.14 7.30 19.09
CA ILE A 41 -10.94 8.12 18.92
C ILE A 41 -9.76 7.25 18.47
N GLY A 42 -9.53 6.12 19.14
CA GLY A 42 -8.47 5.17 18.78
C GLY A 42 -8.64 4.62 17.37
N GLY A 43 -9.86 4.21 17.00
CA GLY A 43 -10.18 3.72 15.65
C GLY A 43 -9.98 4.79 14.59
N SER A 44 -10.37 6.04 14.86
CA SER A 44 -10.17 7.16 13.94
C SER A 44 -8.68 7.46 13.71
N LEU A 45 -7.88 7.44 14.78
CA LEU A 45 -6.43 7.67 14.68
C LEU A 45 -5.74 6.53 13.93
N PHE A 46 -6.12 5.29 14.22
CA PHE A 46 -5.65 4.11 13.51
C PHE A 46 -6.00 4.17 12.01
N TYR A 47 -7.21 4.62 11.67
CA TYR A 47 -7.64 4.78 10.28
C TYR A 47 -6.78 5.83 9.55
N VAL A 48 -6.54 6.99 10.15
CA VAL A 48 -5.69 8.03 9.55
C VAL A 48 -4.27 7.53 9.36
N TRP A 49 -3.70 6.86 10.36
CA TRP A 49 -2.36 6.27 10.27
C TRP A 49 -2.28 5.22 9.15
N SER A 50 -3.22 4.28 9.10
CA SER A 50 -3.32 3.28 8.03
C SER A 50 -3.43 3.94 6.66
N ARG A 51 -4.24 5.00 6.55
CA ARG A 51 -4.41 5.71 5.29
C ARG A 51 -3.12 6.38 4.81
N ILE A 52 -2.30 6.92 5.72
CA ILE A 52 -0.99 7.49 5.38
C ILE A 52 -0.07 6.39 4.84
N GLN A 53 -0.01 5.23 5.50
CA GLN A 53 0.81 4.10 5.05
C GLN A 53 0.42 3.65 3.63
N VAL A 54 -0.89 3.54 3.35
CA VAL A 54 -1.40 3.17 2.03
C VAL A 54 -0.93 4.14 0.94
N ILE A 55 -0.93 5.45 1.23
CA ILE A 55 -0.46 6.47 0.29
C ILE A 55 1.05 6.32 0.04
N GLN A 56 1.84 6.10 1.09
CA GLN A 56 3.29 5.90 0.96
C GLN A 56 3.62 4.68 0.11
N TYR A 57 3.01 3.53 0.41
CA TYR A 57 3.21 2.32 -0.38
C TYR A 57 2.75 2.51 -1.84
N GLY A 58 1.63 3.20 -2.08
CA GLY A 58 1.17 3.52 -3.43
C GLY A 58 2.19 4.37 -4.21
N TYR A 59 2.86 5.30 -3.53
CA TYR A 59 3.92 6.11 -4.13
C TYR A 59 5.17 5.29 -4.44
N GLU A 60 5.61 4.43 -3.52
CA GLU A 60 6.75 3.53 -3.73
C GLU A 60 6.51 2.58 -4.91
N ILE A 61 5.33 1.97 -4.99
CA ILE A 61 4.92 1.12 -6.12
C ILE A 61 4.94 1.93 -7.41
N SER A 62 4.35 3.13 -7.41
CA SER A 62 4.32 3.98 -8.60
C SER A 62 5.72 4.37 -9.07
N LYS A 63 6.64 4.64 -8.14
CA LYS A 63 8.04 4.95 -8.44
C LYS A 63 8.74 3.73 -9.04
N ALA A 64 8.61 2.57 -8.42
CA ALA A 64 9.19 1.32 -8.91
C ALA A 64 8.68 0.95 -10.31
N LEU A 65 7.37 1.06 -10.55
CA LEU A 65 6.77 0.85 -11.86
C LEU A 65 7.29 1.83 -12.92
N LYS A 66 7.50 3.10 -12.56
CA LYS A 66 8.06 4.09 -13.48
C LYS A 66 9.49 3.73 -13.87
N GLU A 67 10.30 3.31 -12.91
CA GLU A 67 11.67 2.86 -13.15
C GLU A 67 11.73 1.61 -14.01
N GLU A 68 10.87 0.62 -13.73
CA GLU A 68 10.75 -0.59 -14.54
C GLU A 68 10.41 -0.25 -16.01
N ARG A 69 9.42 0.62 -16.24
CA ARG A 69 9.05 1.06 -17.59
C ARG A 69 10.20 1.76 -18.31
N ALA A 70 10.93 2.64 -17.62
CA ALA A 70 12.08 3.33 -18.19
C ALA A 70 13.18 2.34 -18.60
N LEU A 71 13.48 1.36 -17.74
CA LEU A 71 14.46 0.31 -18.04
C LEU A 71 14.01 -0.59 -19.21
N GLN A 72 12.72 -0.94 -19.28
CA GLN A 72 12.17 -1.70 -20.40
C GLN A 72 12.29 -0.93 -21.72
N GLU A 73 12.05 0.37 -21.71
CA GLU A 73 12.17 1.22 -22.90
C GLU A 73 13.63 1.32 -23.37
N ILE A 74 14.57 1.52 -22.44
CA ILE A 74 16.01 1.47 -22.72
C ILE A 74 16.41 0.11 -23.31
N ASN A 75 15.93 -0.99 -22.72
CA ASN A 75 16.26 -2.32 -23.21
C ASN A 75 15.75 -2.54 -24.64
N LYS A 76 14.51 -2.13 -24.93
CA LYS A 76 13.96 -2.18 -26.30
C LYS A 76 14.81 -1.37 -27.27
N ARG A 77 15.20 -0.16 -26.89
CA ARG A 77 16.05 0.70 -27.73
C ARG A 77 17.40 0.04 -28.03
N LEU A 78 18.08 -0.47 -26.99
CA LEU A 78 19.36 -1.16 -27.14
C LEU A 78 19.23 -2.41 -28.02
N ARG A 79 18.15 -3.17 -27.90
CA ARG A 79 17.89 -4.33 -28.79
C ARG A 79 17.72 -3.91 -30.24
N LEU A 80 17.03 -2.79 -30.50
CA LEU A 80 16.89 -2.24 -31.85
C LEU A 80 18.24 -1.74 -32.39
N GLU A 81 19.03 -1.04 -31.58
CA GLU A 81 20.38 -0.61 -31.95
C GLU A 81 21.28 -1.81 -32.28
N VAL A 82 21.25 -2.87 -31.47
CA VAL A 82 21.98 -4.11 -31.75
C VAL A 82 21.49 -4.76 -33.04
N ALA A 83 20.17 -4.82 -33.28
CA ALA A 83 19.62 -5.37 -34.51
C ALA A 83 20.01 -4.55 -35.75
N MET A 84 20.07 -3.23 -35.64
CA MET A 84 20.56 -2.34 -36.71
C MET A 84 22.06 -2.47 -36.94
N LEU A 85 22.86 -2.56 -35.88
CA LEU A 85 24.31 -2.76 -35.99
C LEU A 85 24.65 -4.13 -36.58
N LYS A 86 23.84 -5.15 -36.25
CA LYS A 86 23.94 -6.49 -36.85
C LYS A 86 23.18 -6.63 -38.17
N SER A 87 22.51 -5.58 -38.66
CA SER A 87 21.73 -5.71 -39.88
C SER A 87 22.69 -5.96 -41.04
N TYR A 88 22.42 -7.04 -41.77
CA TYR A 88 23.18 -7.44 -42.95
C TYR A 88 23.27 -6.29 -43.95
N GLU A 89 22.21 -5.48 -44.08
CA GLU A 89 22.15 -4.31 -44.95
C GLU A 89 23.22 -3.26 -44.62
N ARG A 90 23.43 -2.91 -43.34
CA ARG A 90 24.47 -1.94 -42.96
C ARG A 90 25.88 -2.51 -43.15
N ILE A 91 26.05 -3.80 -42.85
CA ILE A 91 27.32 -4.51 -43.06
C ILE A 91 27.65 -4.60 -44.55
N GLU A 92 26.67 -4.96 -45.38
CA GLU A 92 26.79 -5.01 -46.84
C GLU A 92 27.12 -3.62 -47.38
N LYS A 93 26.42 -2.58 -46.92
CA LYS A 93 26.69 -1.20 -47.33
C LYS A 93 28.13 -0.77 -47.03
N ILE A 94 28.62 -0.99 -45.81
CA ILE A 94 30.02 -0.71 -45.44
C ILE A 94 30.99 -1.55 -46.28
N ALA A 95 30.70 -2.84 -46.48
CA ALA A 95 31.52 -3.74 -47.26
C ALA A 95 31.65 -3.28 -48.72
N THR A 96 30.55 -2.94 -49.39
CA THR A 96 30.57 -2.51 -50.79
C THR A 96 30.98 -1.04 -51.00
N GLU A 97 30.51 -0.12 -50.15
CA GLU A 97 30.70 1.32 -50.36
C GLU A 97 32.02 1.84 -49.77
N GLU A 98 32.33 1.48 -48.53
CA GLU A 98 33.53 1.98 -47.84
C GLU A 98 34.75 1.07 -48.08
N LEU A 99 34.57 -0.24 -47.98
CA LEU A 99 35.65 -1.22 -48.11
C LEU A 99 35.85 -1.72 -49.56
N ARG A 100 34.97 -1.30 -50.49
CA ARG A 100 34.99 -1.69 -51.92
C ARG A 100 35.05 -3.22 -52.14
N MET A 101 34.52 -3.99 -51.20
CA MET A 101 34.42 -5.43 -51.31
C MET A 101 33.38 -5.76 -52.39
N VAL A 102 33.71 -6.73 -53.23
CA VAL A 102 32.81 -7.28 -54.26
C VAL A 102 32.32 -8.64 -53.81
N LYS A 103 31.05 -8.94 -54.11
CA LYS A 103 30.49 -10.26 -53.79
C LYS A 103 31.36 -11.35 -54.45
N PRO A 104 31.79 -12.37 -53.69
CA PRO A 104 32.61 -13.44 -54.23
C PRO A 104 31.83 -14.18 -55.33
N LYS A 105 32.53 -14.59 -56.38
CA LYS A 105 31.95 -15.41 -57.43
C LYS A 105 31.69 -16.84 -56.91
N ALA A 106 30.80 -17.58 -57.57
CA ALA A 106 30.35 -18.89 -57.10
C ALA A 106 31.50 -19.93 -56.94
N ASP A 107 32.58 -19.77 -57.70
CA ASP A 107 33.82 -20.54 -57.66
C ASP A 107 34.75 -20.19 -56.47
N GLN A 108 34.45 -19.11 -55.74
CA GLN A 108 35.25 -18.62 -54.61
C GLN A 108 34.61 -18.89 -53.24
N VAL A 109 33.48 -19.62 -53.19
CA VAL A 109 32.76 -19.94 -51.95
C VAL A 109 33.03 -21.38 -51.53
N ILE A 110 33.63 -21.58 -50.36
CA ILE A 110 33.90 -22.90 -49.78
C ILE A 110 32.98 -23.10 -48.57
N VAL A 111 32.10 -24.11 -48.62
CA VAL A 111 31.23 -24.46 -47.48
C VAL A 111 32.00 -25.38 -46.55
N ILE A 112 32.35 -24.88 -45.36
CA ILE A 112 32.94 -25.69 -44.30
C ILE A 112 31.80 -26.34 -43.49
N ARG A 113 31.85 -27.67 -43.36
CA ARG A 113 30.94 -28.47 -42.53
C ARG A 113 31.61 -28.84 -41.21
#